data_AF-A0A7C3HUL3-F1
#
_entry.id   AF-A0A7C3HUL3-F1
#
_cell.length_a   1.000
_cell.length_b   1.000
_cell.length_c   1.000
_cell.angle_alpha   90.00
_cell.angle_beta   90.00
_cell.angle_gamma   90.00
#
_symmetry.space_group_name_H-M   'P 1'
#
loop_
_entity.id
_entity.type
_entity.pdbx_description
1 polymer ?
#
loop_
_entity_poly.entity_id
_entity_poly.type
_entity_poly.pdbx_seq_one_letter_code
_entity_poly.pdbx_strand_id
1 'polypeptide(L)'
;MWMMDHRGRWDGFGYYGFGWMDDVLWVLLLLGLIALVTVLIVRLLRSPANGSKAAPDRALEIARERYARGEISQAEFETLKKNLSG
;
A
#
# COMPACT_ATOMS: atom_id res chain seq x y z
N MET A 1 -53.82 15.44 36.42
CA MET A 1 -52.99 14.28 36.78
C MET A 1 -53.44 13.11 35.92
N TRP A 2 -52.59 12.73 34.95
CA TRP A 2 -52.25 11.36 34.52
C TRP A 2 -51.32 11.48 33.31
N MET A 3 -50.07 11.07 33.53
CA MET A 3 -49.08 10.79 32.50
C MET A 3 -49.41 9.42 31.91
N MET A 4 -49.38 9.31 30.58
CA MET A 4 -49.04 8.08 29.89
C MET A 4 -48.11 8.48 28.75
N ASP A 5 -46.82 8.27 29.00
CA ASP A 5 -45.89 7.98 27.93
C ASP A 5 -46.32 6.69 27.25
N HIS A 6 -45.97 6.51 25.99
CA HIS A 6 -45.22 5.33 25.55
C HIS A 6 -44.90 5.54 24.07
N ARG A 7 -43.59 5.66 23.85
CA ARG A 7 -42.92 5.61 22.58
C ARG A 7 -43.44 4.40 21.82
N GLY A 8 -44.19 4.66 20.76
CA GLY A 8 -44.85 3.61 20.00
C GLY A 8 -44.56 3.77 18.53
N ARG A 9 -43.55 3.02 18.07
CA ARG A 9 -43.49 2.43 16.73
C ARG A 9 -42.93 3.32 15.61
N TRP A 10 -41.66 3.67 15.73
CA TRP A 10 -40.78 3.88 14.56
C TRP A 10 -39.89 2.66 14.28
N ASP A 11 -40.12 1.54 14.96
CA ASP A 11 -39.35 0.29 14.82
C ASP A 11 -39.87 -0.61 13.68
N GLY A 12 -40.31 -0.01 12.56
CA GLY A 12 -41.22 -0.69 11.64
C GLY A 12 -41.07 -0.42 10.14
N PHE A 13 -39.96 0.16 9.69
CA PHE A 13 -39.58 0.16 8.26
C PHE A 13 -38.16 -0.41 8.18
N GLY A 14 -37.99 -1.72 8.28
CA GLY A 14 -38.41 -2.62 7.20
C GLY A 14 -37.20 -3.06 6.40
N TYR A 15 -36.11 -3.45 7.07
CA TYR A 15 -35.02 -4.25 6.50
C TYR A 15 -35.50 -5.71 6.34
N TYR A 16 -36.69 -5.88 5.76
CA TYR A 16 -37.35 -7.16 5.54
C TYR A 16 -37.14 -7.60 4.09
N GLY A 17 -35.88 -7.82 3.75
CA GLY A 17 -35.47 -8.44 2.50
C GLY A 17 -34.11 -9.09 2.70
N PHE A 18 -34.12 -10.35 3.15
CA PHE A 18 -32.93 -11.19 3.34
C PHE A 18 -32.01 -10.88 4.54
N GLY A 19 -32.54 -10.87 5.78
CA GLY A 19 -31.78 -10.64 7.03
C GLY A 19 -30.71 -11.67 7.44
N TRP A 20 -30.10 -12.37 6.48
CA TRP A 20 -28.82 -13.08 6.65
C TRP A 20 -28.00 -13.05 5.36
N MET A 21 -28.66 -13.06 4.19
CA MET A 21 -27.97 -12.93 2.91
C MET A 21 -27.37 -11.54 2.75
N ASP A 22 -28.12 -10.51 3.16
CA ASP A 22 -27.67 -9.13 3.09
C ASP A 22 -26.48 -8.91 4.03
N ASP A 23 -26.58 -9.40 5.27
CA ASP A 23 -25.47 -9.38 6.24
C ASP A 23 -24.21 -10.09 5.70
N VAL A 24 -24.38 -11.27 5.09
CA VAL A 24 -23.28 -12.01 4.48
C VAL A 24 -22.65 -11.23 3.32
N LEU A 25 -23.45 -10.61 2.46
CA LEU A 25 -22.96 -9.79 1.36
C LEU A 25 -22.16 -8.58 1.87
N TRP A 26 -22.63 -7.90 2.92
CA TRP A 26 -21.91 -6.80 3.56
C TRP A 26 -20.59 -7.24 4.18
N VAL A 27 -20.58 -8.37 4.88
CA VAL A 27 -19.35 -8.94 5.45
C VAL A 27 -18.36 -9.32 4.34
N LEU A 28 -18.84 -9.91 3.25
CA LEU A 28 -18.00 -10.29 2.11
C LEU A 28 -17.42 -9.05 1.41
N LEU A 29 -18.22 -7.99 1.27
CA LEU A 29 -17.79 -6.71 0.72
C LEU A 29 -16.72 -6.05 1.60
N LEU A 30 -16.90 -6.06 2.92
CA LEU A 30 -15.92 -5.55 3.87
C LEU A 30 -14.61 -6.34 3.81
N LEU A 31 -14.70 -7.68 3.80
CA LEU A 31 -13.54 -8.56 3.64
C LEU A 31 -12.80 -8.31 2.32
N GLY A 32 -13.55 -8.12 1.22
CA GLY A 32 -13.00 -7.77 -0.09
C GLY A 32 -12.27 -6.43 -0.07
N LEU A 33 -12.83 -5.42 0.60
CA LEU A 33 -12.21 -4.11 0.77
C LEU A 33 -10.92 -4.20 1.60
N ILE A 34 -10.94 -4.94 2.73
CA ILE A 34 -9.76 -5.16 3.56
C ILE A 34 -8.67 -5.88 2.76
N ALA A 35 -9.03 -6.93 2.00
CA ALA A 35 -8.10 -7.64 1.15
C ALA A 35 -7.50 -6.73 0.07
N LEU A 36 -8.33 -5.91 -0.59
CA LEU A 36 -7.88 -4.95 -1.60
C LEU A 36 -6.90 -3.93 -1.00
N VAL A 37 -7.23 -3.32 0.13
CA VAL A 37 -6.38 -2.37 0.84
C VAL A 37 -5.08 -3.04 1.28
N THR A 38 -5.15 -4.24 1.84
CA THR A 38 -3.98 -5.01 2.27
C THR A 38 -3.08 -5.35 1.08
N VAL A 39 -3.65 -5.80 -0.05
CA VAL A 39 -2.89 -6.07 -1.28
C VAL A 39 -2.29 -4.79 -1.85
N LEU A 40 -3.00 -3.66 -1.80
CA LEU A 40 -2.50 -2.38 -2.28
C LEU A 40 -1.36 -1.88 -1.40
N ILE A 41 -1.50 -1.93 -0.07
CA ILE A 41 -0.45 -1.60 0.89
C ILE A 41 0.74 -2.53 0.70
N VAL A 42 0.52 -3.84 0.60
CA VAL A 42 1.59 -4.80 0.36
C VAL A 42 2.25 -4.56 -1.00
N ARG A 43 1.53 -4.18 -2.05
CA ARG A 43 2.11 -3.81 -3.35
C ARG A 43 2.86 -2.48 -3.33
N LEU A 44 2.41 -1.51 -2.53
CA LEU A 44 3.05 -0.20 -2.38
C LEU A 44 4.28 -0.29 -1.48
N LEU A 45 4.23 -1.08 -0.41
CA LEU A 45 5.35 -1.36 0.50
C LEU A 45 6.33 -2.38 -0.10
N ARG A 46 5.82 -3.34 -0.87
CA ARG A 46 6.60 -4.14 -1.83
C ARG A 46 6.68 -3.43 -3.18
N SER A 47 6.54 -2.10 -3.22
CA SER A 47 7.09 -1.35 -4.35
C SER A 47 8.51 -1.85 -4.47
N PRO A 48 8.90 -2.39 -5.63
CA PRO A 48 10.27 -2.72 -5.83
C PRO A 48 11.01 -1.37 -5.79
N ALA A 49 11.66 -1.10 -4.67
CA ALA A 49 12.95 -0.43 -4.75
C ALA A 49 13.91 -1.20 -5.70
N ASN A 50 13.57 -2.44 -6.09
CA ASN A 50 14.34 -3.31 -6.97
C ASN A 50 13.49 -3.94 -8.10
N GLY A 51 13.21 -3.19 -9.15
CA GLY A 51 12.55 -3.70 -10.35
C GLY A 51 13.04 -2.98 -11.60
N SER A 52 14.23 -3.35 -12.07
CA SER A 52 14.81 -3.08 -13.39
C SER A 52 15.25 -1.66 -13.80
N LYS A 53 15.10 -0.61 -12.99
CA LYS A 53 15.74 0.70 -13.26
C LYS A 53 16.79 1.17 -12.24
N ALA A 54 16.81 0.60 -11.03
CA ALA A 54 17.65 1.08 -9.94
C ALA A 54 19.00 0.37 -9.78
N ALA A 55 19.28 -0.72 -10.51
CA ALA A 55 20.58 -1.40 -10.40
C ALA A 55 21.76 -0.53 -10.89
N PRO A 56 21.71 0.10 -12.09
CA PRO A 56 22.76 1.00 -12.52
C PRO A 56 22.82 2.28 -11.66
N ASP A 57 21.68 2.87 -11.30
CA ASP A 57 21.65 4.07 -10.46
C ASP A 57 22.20 3.83 -9.05
N ARG A 58 21.84 2.71 -8.41
CA ARG A 58 22.36 2.34 -7.09
C ARG A 58 23.85 2.01 -7.14
N ALA A 59 24.32 1.36 -8.21
CA ALA A 59 25.74 1.11 -8.39
C ALA A 59 26.54 2.40 -8.63
N LEU A 60 25.98 3.36 -9.38
CA LEU A 60 26.55 4.69 -9.57
C LEU A 60 26.56 5.51 -8.27
N GLU A 61 25.50 5.41 -7.47
CA GLU A 61 25.40 6.08 -6.17
C GLU A 61 26.45 5.55 -5.17
N ILE A 62 26.61 4.23 -5.10
CA ILE A 62 27.67 3.58 -4.30
C ILE A 62 29.07 3.98 -4.79
N ALA A 63 29.29 4.03 -6.10
CA ALA A 63 30.57 4.47 -6.67
C ALA A 63 30.88 5.94 -6.32
N ARG A 64 29.87 6.82 -6.36
CA ARG A 64 30.01 8.24 -5.99
C ARG A 64 30.34 8.40 -4.51
N GLU A 65 29.72 7.62 -3.64
CA GLU A 65 29.99 7.67 -2.19
C GLU A 65 31.44 7.27 -1.87
N ARG A 66 31.96 6.22 -2.51
CA ARG A 66 33.36 5.78 -2.33
C ARG A 66 34.37 6.78 -2.88
N TYR A 67 34.05 7.45 -3.98
CA TYR A 67 34.87 8.53 -4.52
C TYR A 67 34.94 9.72 -3.55
N ALA A 68 33.80 10.10 -2.96
CA ALA A 68 33.75 11.17 -1.95
C ALA A 68 34.52 10.82 -0.67
N ARG A 69 34.57 9.53 -0.30
CA ARG A 69 35.40 9.01 0.80
C ARG A 69 36.88 8.91 0.45
N GLY A 70 37.25 9.05 -0.83
CA GLY A 70 38.62 8.87 -1.32
C GLY A 70 39.08 7.42 -1.36
N GLU A 71 38.16 6.45 -1.27
CA GLU A 71 38.44 5.01 -1.33
C GLU A 71 38.74 4.55 -2.77
N ILE A 72 38.30 5.31 -3.78
CA ILE A 72 38.55 5.06 -5.20
C ILE A 72 39.10 6.31 -5.88
N SER A 73 39.97 6.11 -6.87
CA SER A 73 40.51 7.19 -7.69
C SER A 73 39.50 7.68 -8.74
N GLN A 74 39.71 8.89 -9.26
CA GLN A 74 38.87 9.45 -10.33
C GLN A 74 38.87 8.57 -11.60
N ALA A 75 39.98 7.91 -11.89
CA ALA A 75 40.10 7.01 -13.05
C ALA A 75 39.21 5.76 -12.91
N GLU A 76 39.17 5.17 -11.71
CA GLU A 76 38.29 4.05 -11.39
C GLU A 76 36.82 4.46 -11.40
N PHE A 77 36.50 5.64 -10.87
CA PHE A 77 35.14 6.18 -10.89
C PHE A 77 34.61 6.40 -12.32
N GLU A 78 35.40 6.99 -13.21
CA GLU A 78 35.02 7.20 -14.61
C GLU A 78 34.82 5.88 -15.37
N THR A 79 35.62 4.85 -15.04
CA THR A 79 35.49 3.51 -15.63
C THR A 79 34.22 2.82 -15.17
N LEU A 80 33.93 2.86 -13.86
CA LEU A 80 32.67 2.37 -13.28
C LEU A 80 31.48 3.11 -13.87
N LYS A 81 31.55 4.43 -13.99
CA LYS A 81 30.48 5.26 -14.55
C LYS A 81 30.14 4.86 -15.98
N LYS A 82 31.15 4.68 -16.84
CA LYS A 82 30.96 4.22 -18.23
C LYS A 82 30.38 2.81 -18.31
N ASN A 83 30.85 1.90 -17.45
CA ASN A 83 30.37 0.52 -17.42
C ASN A 83 28.94 0.39 -16.86
N LEU A 84 28.54 1.28 -15.95
CA LEU A 84 27.22 1.28 -15.31
C LEU A 84 26.19 2.12 -16.08
N SER A 85 26.62 3.02 -16.97
CA SER A 85 25.74 3.77 -17.88
C SER A 85 25.51 3.08 -19.22
N GLY A 86 26.17 1.95 -19.47
CA GLY A 86 26.17 1.21 -20.74
C GLY A 86 25.14 0.10 -20.81
#